data_AF-A0A6B1GFR6-F1
#
_entry.id   AF-A0A6B1GFR6-F1
#
_cell.length_a   1.000
_cell.length_b   1.000
_cell.length_c   1.000
_cell.angle_alpha   90.00
_cell.angle_beta   90.00
_cell.angle_gamma   90.00
#
_symmetry.space_group_name_H-M   'P 1'
#
loop_
_entity.id
_entity.type
_entity.pdbx_description
1 polymer ?
#
loop_
_entity_poly.entity_id
_entity_poly.type
_entity_poly.pdbx_seq_one_letter_code
_entity_poly.pdbx_strand_id
1 'polypeptide(L)'
;IAPVYSLDEALEDPHNRHRGMLSSVAGPGGEEVAQIGVGPKLSETPGRPRTAGPSPGDQTDDVLASLGYEAERIAELRAAGVIS
;
A
#
# COMPACT_ATOMS: atom_id res chain seq x y z
N ILE A 1 -4.78 0.44 35.57
CA ILE A 1 -5.85 0.03 34.63
C ILE A 1 -5.82 0.99 33.44
N ALA A 2 -6.18 0.56 32.24
CA ALA A 2 -6.25 1.41 31.05
C ALA A 2 -7.69 1.43 30.51
N PRO A 3 -8.14 2.54 29.89
CA PRO A 3 -9.45 2.61 29.26
C PRO A 3 -9.54 1.69 28.03
N VAL A 4 -10.77 1.30 27.68
CA VAL A 4 -11.05 0.63 26.40
C VAL A 4 -11.36 1.73 25.39
N TYR A 5 -10.51 1.91 24.40
CA TYR A 5 -10.70 2.89 23.34
C TYR A 5 -11.60 2.36 22.23
N SER A 6 -12.40 3.26 21.67
CA SER A 6 -12.94 3.16 20.31
C SER A 6 -11.85 3.38 19.26
N LEU A 7 -12.17 3.12 17.99
CA LEU A 7 -11.21 3.32 16.91
C LEU A 7 -10.79 4.80 16.77
N ASP A 8 -11.76 5.72 16.82
CA ASP A 8 -11.49 7.15 16.67
C ASP A 8 -10.59 7.67 17.81
N GLU A 9 -10.88 7.28 19.06
CA GLU A 9 -10.03 7.62 20.21
C GLU A 9 -8.61 7.08 20.05
N ALA A 10 -8.45 5.86 19.55
CA ALA A 10 -7.12 5.29 19.30
C ALA A 10 -6.36 6.04 18.19
N LEU A 11 -7.04 6.49 17.13
CA LEU A 11 -6.41 7.24 16.03
C LEU A 11 -6.02 8.66 16.44
N GLU A 12 -6.76 9.27 17.37
CA GLU A 12 -6.49 10.62 17.88
C GLU A 12 -5.54 10.64 19.09
N ASP A 13 -5.27 9.49 19.71
CA ASP A 13 -4.42 9.39 20.90
C ASP A 13 -3.06 10.09 20.70
N PRO A 14 -2.65 10.97 21.65
CA PRO A 14 -1.42 11.75 21.52
C PRO A 14 -0.17 10.89 21.33
N HIS A 15 -0.12 9.70 21.94
CA HIS A 15 1.00 8.79 21.79
C HIS A 15 1.05 8.18 20.38
N ASN A 16 -0.10 7.77 19.85
CA ASN A 16 -0.20 7.23 18.50
C ASN A 16 0.16 8.27 17.44
N ARG A 17 -0.29 9.52 17.62
CA ARG A 17 0.10 10.64 16.75
C ARG A 17 1.61 10.93 16.83
N HIS A 18 2.16 11.02 18.04
CA HIS A 18 3.59 11.27 18.24
C HIS A 18 4.48 10.18 17.62
N ARG A 19 4.03 8.92 17.67
CA ARG A 19 4.75 7.79 17.07
C ARG A 19 4.51 7.62 15.56
N GLY A 20 3.71 8.49 14.92
CA GLY A 20 3.36 8.35 13.52
C GLY A 20 2.67 7.02 13.23
N MET A 21 1.74 6.62 14.10
CA MET A 21 0.94 5.40 13.94
C MET A 21 -0.21 5.58 12.95
N LEU A 22 -0.49 6.81 12.52
CA LEU A 22 -1.37 7.12 11.41
C LEU A 22 -0.56 7.85 10.34
N SER A 23 -0.56 7.34 9.12
CA SER A 23 0.16 7.91 7.96
C SER A 23 -0.80 8.06 6.79
N SER A 24 -0.67 9.15 6.04
CA SER A 24 -1.40 9.35 4.78
C SER A 24 -0.55 8.85 3.61
N VAL A 25 -1.14 8.04 2.72
CA VAL A 25 -0.50 7.58 1.48
C VAL A 25 -1.40 7.88 0.29
N ALA A 26 -0.80 8.12 -0.87
CA ALA A 26 -1.56 8.29 -2.10
C ALA A 26 -2.24 6.98 -2.50
N GLY A 27 -3.54 7.08 -2.78
CA GLY A 27 -4.35 6.03 -3.39
C GLY A 27 -4.23 6.03 -4.92
N PRO A 28 -4.76 5.00 -5.59
CA PRO A 28 -4.68 4.85 -7.04
C PRO A 28 -5.27 6.03 -7.83
N GLY A 29 -6.26 6.74 -7.28
CA GLY A 29 -6.89 7.91 -7.88
C GLY A 29 -6.29 9.26 -7.44
N GLY A 30 -5.20 9.25 -6.68
CA GLY A 30 -4.59 10.46 -6.11
C GLY A 30 -5.24 10.96 -4.82
N GLU A 31 -6.22 10.24 -4.29
CA GLU A 31 -6.80 10.50 -2.98
C GLU A 31 -5.80 10.18 -1.85
N GLU A 32 -5.94 10.86 -0.72
CA GLU A 32 -5.19 10.51 0.48
C GLU A 32 -5.90 9.42 1.28
N VAL A 33 -5.21 8.31 1.51
CA VAL A 33 -5.71 7.16 2.27
C VAL A 33 -4.95 7.06 3.59
N ALA A 34 -5.69 7.04 4.70
CA ALA A 34 -5.12 6.85 6.02
C ALA A 34 -4.76 5.37 6.25
N GLN A 35 -3.51 5.11 6.63
CA GLN A 35 -2.99 3.79 6.93
C GLN A 35 -2.28 3.75 8.28
N ILE A 36 -2.35 2.59 8.94
CA ILE A 36 -1.62 2.37 10.19
C ILE A 36 -0.13 2.29 9.90
N GLY A 37 0.65 3.08 10.63
CA GLY A 37 2.10 3.12 10.52
C GLY A 37 2.75 1.83 11.01
N VAL A 38 4.00 1.60 10.57
CA VAL A 38 4.79 0.43 11.01
C VAL A 38 5.09 0.54 12.50
N GLY A 39 4.64 -0.44 13.30
CA GLY A 39 4.73 -0.41 14.76
C GLY A 39 6.18 -0.41 15.29
N PRO A 40 7.00 -1.40 14.92
CA PRO A 40 8.43 -1.38 15.22
C PRO A 40 9.10 -0.19 14.52
N LYS A 41 9.74 0.68 15.31
CA LYS A 41 10.49 1.83 14.80
C LYS A 41 11.97 1.47 14.79
N LEU A 42 12.45 1.04 13.63
CA LEU A 42 13.86 0.74 13.41
C LEU A 42 14.62 2.05 13.18
N SER A 43 15.77 2.20 13.85
CA SER A 43 16.59 3.42 13.75
C SER A 43 17.32 3.53 12.40
N GLU A 44 17.80 2.41 11.87
CA GLU A 44 18.58 2.40 10.62
C GLU A 44 17.70 2.23 9.38
N THR A 45 16.65 1.42 9.49
CA THR A 45 15.76 1.07 8.36
C THR A 45 14.29 1.34 8.69
N PRO A 46 13.92 2.61 8.96
CA PRO A 46 12.56 2.95 9.37
C PRO A 46 11.53 2.54 8.30
N GLY A 47 10.61 1.67 8.70
CA GLY A 47 9.48 1.27 7.87
C GLY A 47 8.43 2.36 7.76
N ARG A 48 7.79 2.46 6.59
CA ARG A 48 6.62 3.31 6.35
C ARG A 48 5.70 2.67 5.31
N PRO A 49 4.38 2.85 5.41
CA PRO A 49 3.49 2.57 4.29
C PRO A 49 3.87 3.46 3.10
N ARG A 50 3.85 2.90 1.87
CA ARG A 50 4.35 3.59 0.66
C ARG A 50 3.27 3.88 -0.37
N THR A 51 2.23 3.07 -0.38
CA THR A 51 1.13 3.11 -1.35
C THR A 51 -0.12 2.52 -0.68
N ALA A 52 -1.30 2.95 -1.10
CA ALA A 52 -2.56 2.33 -0.70
C ALA A 52 -2.72 0.88 -1.24
N GLY A 53 -1.85 0.47 -2.15
CA GLY A 53 -1.91 -0.80 -2.88
C GLY A 53 -2.30 -0.55 -4.34
N PRO A 54 -1.84 -1.41 -5.27
CA PRO A 54 -2.23 -1.33 -6.67
C PRO A 54 -3.69 -1.78 -6.87
N SER A 55 -4.30 -1.32 -7.95
CA SER A 55 -5.53 -1.92 -8.49
C SER A 55 -5.23 -3.28 -9.14
N PRO A 56 -6.23 -4.15 -9.32
CA PRO A 56 -6.05 -5.41 -10.04
C PRO A 56 -5.51 -5.16 -11.45
N GLY A 57 -4.34 -5.72 -11.74
CA GLY A 57 -3.70 -5.63 -13.06
C GLY A 57 -2.61 -4.57 -13.22
N ASP A 58 -2.47 -3.62 -12.29
CA ASP A 58 -1.56 -2.46 -12.44
C ASP A 58 -0.09 -2.85 -12.70
N GLN A 59 0.33 -4.03 -12.23
CA GLN A 59 1.71 -4.51 -12.35
C GLN A 59 1.85 -5.74 -13.26
N THR A 60 0.78 -6.17 -13.94
CA THR A 60 0.78 -7.37 -14.78
C THR A 60 1.89 -7.32 -15.84
N ASP A 61 1.95 -6.23 -16.60
CA ASP A 61 2.89 -6.08 -17.72
C ASP A 61 4.34 -6.00 -17.24
N ASP A 62 4.60 -5.21 -16.19
CA ASP A 62 5.93 -5.09 -15.58
C ASP A 62 6.45 -6.44 -15.07
N VAL A 63 5.58 -7.23 -14.41
CA VAL A 63 5.94 -8.56 -13.91
C VAL A 63 6.23 -9.51 -15.07
N LEU A 64 5.36 -9.57 -16.08
CA LEU A 64 5.57 -10.45 -17.24
C LEU A 64 6.84 -10.08 -18.02
N ALA A 65 7.09 -8.80 -18.23
CA ALA A 65 8.33 -8.33 -18.85
C ALA A 65 9.57 -8.73 -18.03
N SER A 66 9.51 -8.61 -16.69
CA SER A 66 10.61 -9.03 -15.81
C SER A 66 10.91 -10.54 -15.87
N LEU A 67 9.92 -11.34 -16.27
CA LEU A 67 10.03 -12.79 -16.47
C LEU A 67 10.48 -13.16 -17.90
N GLY A 68 10.69 -12.18 -18.78
CA GLY A 68 11.18 -12.38 -20.15
C GLY A 68 10.09 -12.60 -21.19
N TYR A 69 8.83 -12.21 -20.91
CA TYR A 69 7.80 -12.17 -21.94
C TYR A 69 7.97 -10.95 -22.84
N GLU A 70 7.99 -11.18 -24.16
CA GLU A 70 8.00 -10.11 -25.14
C GLU A 70 6.67 -9.36 -25.18
N ALA A 71 6.71 -8.07 -25.57
CA ALA A 71 5.54 -7.19 -25.59
C ALA A 71 4.40 -7.75 -26.46
N GLU A 72 4.74 -8.38 -27.60
CA GLU A 72 3.77 -9.02 -28.48
C GLU A 72 3.01 -10.14 -27.77
N ARG A 73 3.72 -10.96 -26.98
CA ARG A 73 3.11 -12.08 -26.25
C ARG A 73 2.20 -11.59 -25.13
N ILE A 74 2.59 -10.52 -24.43
CA ILE A 74 1.75 -9.88 -23.40
C ILE A 74 0.47 -9.33 -24.03
N ALA A 75 0.57 -8.66 -25.19
CA ALA A 75 -0.59 -8.16 -25.92
C ALA A 75 -1.54 -9.28 -26.37
N GLU A 76 -1.02 -10.42 -26.83
CA GLU A 76 -1.83 -11.60 -27.18
C GLU A 76 -2.60 -12.15 -25.97
N LEU A 77 -1.94 -12.29 -24.81
CA LEU A 77 -2.58 -12.78 -23.58
C LEU A 77 -3.70 -11.85 -23.12
N ARG A 78 -3.48 -10.54 -23.25
CA ARG A 78 -4.46 -9.50 -22.94
C ARG A 78 -5.65 -9.54 -23.89
N ALA A 79 -5.39 -9.65 -25.20
CA ALA A 79 -6.43 -9.79 -26.22
C ALA A 79 -7.26 -11.07 -26.05
N ALA A 80 -6.64 -12.15 -25.56
CA ALA A 80 -7.30 -13.41 -25.24
C ALA A 80 -8.07 -13.39 -23.90
N GLY A 81 -7.99 -12.30 -23.12
CA GLY A 81 -8.64 -12.18 -21.81
C GLY A 81 -8.02 -13.06 -20.71
N VAL A 82 -6.79 -13.54 -20.91
CA VAL A 82 -6.07 -14.38 -19.93
C VAL A 82 -5.50 -13.53 -18.80
N ILE A 83 -5.12 -12.29 -19.11
CA ILE A 83 -4.57 -11.31 -18.16
C ILE A 83 -5.35 -9.99 -18.24
N SER A 84 -5.36 -9.27 -17.11
CA SER A 84 -5.96 -7.94 -16.94
C SER A 84 -4.92 -6.89 -16.65
#